data_AF-A0A1Y1WU94-F1
#
_entry.id   AF-A0A1Y1WU94-F1
#
_cell.length_a   1.000
_cell.length_b   1.000
_cell.length_c   1.000
_cell.angle_alpha   90.00
_cell.angle_beta   90.00
_cell.angle_gamma   90.00
#
_symmetry.space_group_name_H-M   'P 1'
#
loop_
_entity.id
_entity.type
_entity.pdbx_description
1 polymer ?
#
loop_
_entity_poly.entity_id
_entity_poly.type
_entity_poly.pdbx_seq_one_letter_code
_entity_poly.pdbx_strand_id
1 'polypeptide(L)'
;MAKIPCIINTWVIGSLIYSFFVVTFSRYIRIFYIQKLNIFKFEFSKRQKKLFEKDERITGEVIRSNNVENDTLISINNNSTNTSSNALSGDHNFAVPVDFSIANPMNYYKGLERTIKKRITIYFVFFPILLLLTYYFVVSIRYWDKMKKACPNEPKEISSPKFVTSLVIYILSIFLIYQAFVKQKWDIKFKIEYITFLIVQICAAIFVQFIVGQKLGDEIIKYRVYFFHLYPITVHLLCVIEPLIKIFISKYTKKEEMSNVEEFLNQLSNTNFKEHVTDIAIRTFCIENLLFIEAHTDLINAVISYYKKKNPNIVESLTYCSSNVLHKSKINPILYQSFDPVFKPYYDRIYNTFIKEGGIASVNIKSITVHTIDINMENNEYSYLMFFNAIEEVSELLFINVNQKLYLNQ
;
A
#
# COMPACT_ATOMS: atom_id res chain seq x y z
N MET A 1 14.88 52.29 4.69
CA MET A 1 15.35 50.88 4.62
C MET A 1 14.65 49.93 5.60
N ALA A 2 14.02 50.38 6.69
CA ALA A 2 13.38 49.50 7.69
C ALA A 2 12.19 48.65 7.20
N LYS A 3 11.58 48.99 6.06
CA LYS A 3 10.45 48.25 5.47
C LYS A 3 10.85 46.86 4.95
N ILE A 4 12.04 46.75 4.33
CA ILE A 4 12.49 45.51 3.68
C ILE A 4 12.69 44.39 4.72
N PRO A 5 13.39 44.60 5.86
CA PRO A 5 13.50 43.59 6.90
C PRO A 5 12.15 43.14 7.48
N CYS A 6 11.20 44.07 7.63
CA CYS A 6 9.84 43.74 8.06
C CYS A 6 9.15 42.81 7.07
N ILE A 7 9.18 43.16 5.78
CA ILE A 7 8.56 42.35 4.71
C ILE A 7 9.23 40.97 4.66
N ILE A 8 10.57 40.90 4.67
CA ILE A 8 11.29 39.63 4.64
C ILE A 8 10.90 38.78 5.86
N ASN A 9 10.89 39.33 7.06
CA ASN A 9 10.51 38.59 8.26
C ASN A 9 9.05 38.08 8.19
N THR A 10 8.12 38.95 7.81
CA THR A 10 6.71 38.57 7.72
C THR A 10 6.44 37.55 6.61
N TRP A 11 6.99 37.78 5.42
CA TRP A 11 6.72 36.96 4.24
C TRP A 11 7.52 35.68 4.25
N VAL A 12 8.84 35.75 4.45
CA VAL A 12 9.71 34.58 4.33
C VAL A 12 9.58 33.73 5.57
N ILE A 13 9.89 34.27 6.75
CA ILE A 13 9.88 33.48 7.99
C ILE A 13 8.45 33.03 8.33
N GLY A 14 7.47 33.95 8.28
CA GLY A 14 6.07 33.63 8.54
C GLY A 14 5.50 32.55 7.60
N SER A 15 5.77 32.64 6.29
CA SER A 15 5.30 31.64 5.34
C SER A 15 6.06 30.32 5.44
N LEU A 16 7.36 30.33 5.76
CA LEU A 16 8.15 29.10 5.91
C LEU A 16 7.64 28.25 7.07
N ILE A 17 7.47 28.85 8.26
CA ILE A 17 6.95 28.16 9.44
C ILE A 17 5.57 27.58 9.14
N TYR A 18 4.70 28.38 8.52
CA TYR A 18 3.35 27.94 8.19
C TYR A 18 3.34 26.84 7.13
N SER A 19 4.13 26.98 6.07
CA SER A 19 4.26 25.96 5.01
C SER A 19 4.73 24.64 5.62
N PHE A 20 5.61 24.70 6.61
CA PHE A 20 6.06 23.51 7.33
C PHE A 20 4.92 22.81 8.09
N PHE A 21 4.02 23.54 8.77
CA PHE A 21 2.83 22.95 9.40
C PHE A 21 1.92 22.28 8.37
N VAL A 22 1.64 22.98 7.27
CA VAL A 22 0.76 22.50 6.20
C VAL A 22 1.34 21.25 5.54
N VAL A 23 2.64 21.25 5.22
CA VAL A 23 3.33 20.10 4.63
C VAL A 23 3.33 18.91 5.60
N THR A 24 3.64 19.14 6.88
CA THR A 24 3.65 18.08 7.90
C THR A 24 2.25 17.49 8.07
N PHE A 25 1.21 18.31 8.16
CA PHE A 25 -0.17 17.84 8.25
C PHE A 25 -0.59 17.05 6.99
N SER A 26 -0.19 17.51 5.80
CA SER A 26 -0.45 16.81 4.54
C SER A 26 0.17 15.40 4.49
N ARG A 27 1.30 15.18 5.16
CA ARG A 27 1.92 13.86 5.31
C ARG A 27 1.01 12.90 6.08
N TYR A 28 0.42 13.33 7.20
CA TYR A 28 -0.51 12.49 7.96
C TYR A 28 -1.79 12.17 7.19
N ILE A 29 -2.29 13.13 6.40
CA ILE A 29 -3.41 12.88 5.48
C ILE A 29 -3.01 11.85 4.41
N ARG A 30 -1.81 11.93 3.83
CA ARG A 30 -1.32 10.91 2.89
C ARG A 30 -1.25 9.52 3.55
N ILE A 31 -0.69 9.44 4.75
CA ILE A 31 -0.60 8.18 5.52
C ILE A 31 -2.01 7.59 5.72
N PHE A 32 -3.00 8.40 6.11
CA PHE A 32 -4.40 7.98 6.22
C PHE A 32 -4.93 7.30 4.95
N TYR A 33 -4.72 7.93 3.79
CA TYR A 33 -5.21 7.41 2.51
C TYR A 33 -4.44 6.17 2.03
N ILE A 34 -3.13 6.11 2.25
CA ILE A 34 -2.31 4.92 1.91
C ILE A 34 -2.75 3.74 2.79
N GLN A 35 -3.05 3.95 4.08
CA GLN A 35 -3.52 2.85 4.92
C GLN A 35 -4.89 2.35 4.47
N LYS A 36 -5.80 3.28 4.17
CA LYS A 36 -7.12 2.94 3.62
C LYS A 36 -6.99 2.14 2.32
N LEU A 37 -6.04 2.51 1.47
CA LEU A 37 -5.75 1.80 0.23
C LEU A 37 -5.33 0.35 0.49
N ASN A 38 -4.45 0.12 1.46
CA ASN A 38 -3.92 -1.20 1.72
C ASN A 38 -4.90 -2.12 2.44
N ILE A 39 -5.71 -1.59 3.35
CA ILE A 39 -6.86 -2.32 3.91
C ILE A 39 -7.80 -2.73 2.77
N PHE A 40 -8.06 -1.83 1.82
CA PHE A 40 -8.91 -2.15 0.67
C PHE A 40 -8.28 -3.20 -0.26
N LYS A 41 -6.98 -3.13 -0.57
CA LYS A 41 -6.25 -4.18 -1.31
C LYS A 41 -6.39 -5.55 -0.65
N PHE A 42 -6.21 -5.59 0.66
CA PHE A 42 -6.33 -6.82 1.44
C PHE A 42 -7.74 -7.43 1.38
N GLU A 43 -8.76 -6.62 1.66
CA GLU A 43 -10.17 -7.08 1.61
C GLU A 43 -10.58 -7.52 0.20
N PHE A 44 -10.11 -6.80 -0.82
CA PHE A 44 -10.36 -7.15 -2.22
C PHE A 44 -9.70 -8.50 -2.58
N SER A 45 -8.45 -8.71 -2.17
CA SER A 45 -7.75 -9.98 -2.40
C SER A 45 -8.43 -11.16 -1.68
N LYS A 46 -8.91 -10.96 -0.45
CA LYS A 46 -9.69 -11.97 0.28
C LYS A 46 -10.96 -12.37 -0.47
N ARG A 47 -11.67 -11.39 -1.03
CA ARG A 47 -12.88 -11.66 -1.84
C ARG A 47 -12.55 -12.41 -3.12
N GLN A 48 -11.47 -12.04 -3.80
CA GLN A 48 -11.02 -12.78 -4.98
C GLN A 48 -10.70 -14.23 -4.64
N LYS A 49 -9.94 -14.49 -3.56
CA LYS A 49 -9.64 -15.85 -3.10
C LYS A 49 -10.90 -16.71 -2.89
N LYS A 50 -11.93 -16.16 -2.24
CA LYS A 50 -13.22 -16.85 -2.05
C LYS A 50 -13.94 -17.16 -3.37
N LEU A 51 -13.78 -16.33 -4.40
CA LEU A 51 -14.36 -16.61 -5.72
C LEU A 51 -13.63 -17.77 -6.40
N PHE A 52 -12.29 -17.83 -6.30
CA PHE A 52 -11.52 -18.97 -6.81
C PHE A 52 -11.92 -20.29 -6.14
N GLU A 53 -12.05 -20.30 -4.81
CA GLU A 53 -12.49 -21.50 -4.07
C GLU A 53 -13.89 -21.96 -4.50
N LYS A 54 -14.73 -21.05 -4.98
CA LYS A 54 -16.07 -21.37 -5.51
C LYS A 54 -15.99 -21.93 -6.94
N ASP A 55 -15.20 -21.31 -7.82
CA ASP A 55 -15.02 -21.76 -9.21
C ASP A 55 -14.34 -23.14 -9.26
N GLU A 56 -13.38 -23.41 -8.38
CA GLU A 56 -12.74 -24.73 -8.28
C GLU A 56 -13.72 -25.83 -7.85
N ARG A 57 -14.68 -25.54 -6.96
CA ARG A 57 -15.72 -26.51 -6.58
C ARG A 57 -16.61 -26.85 -7.78
N ILE A 58 -17.02 -25.83 -8.53
CA ILE A 58 -17.87 -26.00 -9.72
C ILE A 58 -17.13 -26.80 -10.79
N THR A 59 -15.88 -26.43 -11.08
CA THR A 59 -15.06 -27.12 -12.09
C THR A 59 -14.75 -28.56 -11.65
N GLY A 60 -14.52 -28.78 -10.36
CA GLY A 60 -14.31 -30.10 -9.78
C GLY A 60 -15.55 -31.00 -9.85
N GLU A 61 -16.75 -30.45 -9.68
CA GLU A 61 -18.02 -31.18 -9.80
C GLU A 61 -18.35 -31.53 -11.26
N VAL A 62 -18.13 -30.60 -12.20
CA VAL A 62 -18.38 -30.84 -13.64
C VAL A 62 -17.47 -31.97 -14.18
N ILE A 63 -16.20 -32.01 -13.76
CA ILE A 63 -15.29 -33.09 -14.14
C ILE A 63 -15.70 -34.44 -13.52
N ARG A 64 -16.33 -34.43 -12.33
CA ARG A 64 -16.81 -35.65 -11.67
C ARG A 64 -18.08 -36.21 -12.31
N SER A 65 -18.97 -35.33 -12.79
CA SER A 65 -20.21 -35.69 -13.48
C SER A 65 -19.96 -36.45 -14.78
N ASN A 66 -18.97 -36.05 -15.58
CA ASN A 66 -18.74 -36.61 -16.90
C ASN A 66 -18.04 -37.99 -16.91
N ASN A 67 -17.57 -38.47 -15.76
CA ASN A 67 -16.90 -39.78 -15.65
C ASN A 67 -17.80 -40.89 -15.10
N VAL A 68 -19.07 -40.61 -14.75
CA VAL A 68 -19.98 -41.59 -14.13
C VAL A 68 -20.99 -42.20 -15.13
N GLU A 69 -21.04 -41.73 -16.37
CA GLU A 69 -22.10 -42.13 -17.32
C GLU A 69 -21.69 -43.14 -18.41
N ASN A 70 -20.63 -43.94 -18.20
CA ASN A 70 -20.18 -44.94 -19.21
C ASN A 70 -20.30 -46.41 -18.80
N ASP A 71 -20.90 -46.76 -17.66
CA ASP A 71 -21.14 -48.15 -17.27
C ASP A 71 -22.64 -48.44 -17.08
N THR A 72 -23.42 -48.35 -18.16
CA THR A 72 -24.62 -49.19 -18.32
C THR A 72 -24.60 -49.87 -19.68
N LEU A 73 -24.07 -51.08 -19.66
CA LEU A 73 -24.04 -52.05 -20.73
C LEU A 73 -25.48 -52.56 -20.95
N ILE A 74 -26.23 -51.93 -21.85
CA ILE A 74 -27.46 -52.50 -22.41
C ILE A 74 -27.19 -52.78 -23.89
N SER A 75 -26.98 -54.07 -24.17
CA SER A 75 -26.97 -54.63 -25.52
C SER A 75 -28.32 -54.44 -26.18
N ILE A 76 -28.40 -53.63 -27.24
CA ILE A 76 -29.51 -53.69 -28.19
C ILE A 76 -28.95 -53.84 -29.60
N ASN A 77 -29.57 -54.82 -30.24
CA ASN A 77 -29.28 -55.46 -31.51
C ASN A 77 -29.37 -54.49 -32.69
N ASN A 78 -28.54 -54.74 -33.69
CA ASN A 78 -28.49 -54.02 -34.96
C ASN A 78 -29.80 -54.15 -35.75
N ASN A 79 -30.24 -53.06 -36.38
CA ASN A 79 -30.54 -53.07 -37.82
C ASN A 79 -30.67 -51.65 -38.41
N SER A 80 -29.90 -51.47 -39.49
CA SER A 80 -30.01 -50.54 -40.62
C SER A 80 -31.11 -49.46 -40.61
N THR A 81 -30.74 -48.20 -40.87
CA THR A 81 -30.81 -47.55 -42.20
C THR A 81 -30.43 -46.07 -42.10
N ASN A 82 -29.86 -45.56 -43.21
CA ASN A 82 -29.46 -44.18 -43.47
C ASN A 82 -30.48 -43.13 -42.94
N THR A 83 -30.01 -41.93 -42.59
CA THR A 83 -30.17 -40.67 -43.37
C THR A 83 -29.79 -39.44 -42.51
N SER A 84 -29.13 -38.48 -43.16
CA SER A 84 -29.14 -37.03 -42.89
C SER A 84 -28.63 -36.47 -41.56
N SER A 85 -27.49 -35.78 -41.68
CA SER A 85 -27.25 -34.40 -41.21
C SER A 85 -27.88 -33.99 -39.88
N ASN A 86 -27.04 -33.87 -38.86
CA ASN A 86 -26.93 -32.62 -38.11
C ASN A 86 -25.56 -32.60 -37.41
N ALA A 87 -24.69 -31.71 -37.89
CA ALA A 87 -23.49 -31.30 -37.18
C ALA A 87 -23.96 -30.52 -35.95
N LEU A 88 -24.14 -31.25 -34.84
CA LEU A 88 -24.31 -30.64 -33.52
C LEU A 88 -22.90 -30.32 -33.01
N SER A 89 -22.35 -29.20 -33.47
CA SER A 89 -21.24 -28.53 -32.81
C SER A 89 -21.73 -28.11 -31.42
N GLY A 90 -21.50 -28.98 -30.44
CA GLY A 90 -21.69 -28.71 -29.02
C GLY A 90 -20.68 -27.66 -28.58
N ASP A 91 -20.96 -26.41 -28.94
CA ASP A 91 -20.25 -25.23 -28.52
C ASP A 91 -20.64 -24.93 -27.07
N HIS A 92 -20.10 -25.73 -26.14
CA HIS A 92 -20.18 -25.48 -24.70
C HIS A 92 -19.25 -24.32 -24.34
N ASN A 93 -19.54 -23.15 -24.89
CA ASN A 93 -19.11 -21.88 -24.31
C ASN A 93 -19.94 -21.64 -23.05
N PHE A 94 -19.60 -22.36 -21.97
CA PHE A 94 -20.02 -22.01 -20.61
C PHE A 94 -19.21 -20.80 -20.14
N ALA A 95 -19.30 -19.71 -20.88
CA ALA A 95 -18.91 -18.40 -20.42
C ALA A 95 -20.01 -17.95 -19.46
N VAL A 96 -19.84 -18.27 -18.17
CA VAL A 96 -20.65 -17.63 -17.12
C VAL A 96 -20.34 -16.14 -17.21
N PRO A 97 -21.27 -15.28 -17.66
CA PRO A 97 -21.06 -13.86 -17.64
C PRO A 97 -21.35 -13.45 -16.21
N VAL A 98 -20.35 -13.57 -15.34
CA VAL A 98 -20.39 -12.89 -14.05
C VAL A 98 -20.08 -11.44 -14.33
N ASP A 99 -21.09 -10.72 -14.81
CA ASP A 99 -21.05 -9.30 -15.09
C ASP A 99 -21.04 -8.55 -13.74
N PHE A 100 -19.90 -8.62 -13.05
CA PHE A 100 -19.59 -7.68 -11.98
C PHE A 100 -19.18 -6.37 -12.63
N SER A 101 -20.17 -5.55 -12.98
CA SER A 101 -20.03 -4.11 -13.21
C SER A 101 -19.65 -3.34 -11.94
N ILE A 102 -18.89 -3.98 -11.03
CA ILE A 102 -18.10 -3.28 -10.02
C ILE A 102 -17.11 -2.45 -10.82
N ALA A 103 -17.37 -1.14 -10.88
CA ALA A 103 -16.51 -0.13 -11.47
C ALA A 103 -15.04 -0.56 -11.33
N ASN A 104 -14.42 -0.89 -12.46
CA ASN A 104 -13.15 -1.62 -12.55
C ASN A 104 -12.25 -1.25 -11.35
N PRO A 105 -11.97 -2.19 -10.43
CA PRO A 105 -11.24 -1.89 -9.19
C PRO A 105 -9.90 -1.22 -9.50
N MET A 106 -9.28 -1.57 -10.63
CA MET A 106 -8.09 -0.90 -11.16
C MET A 106 -8.28 0.62 -11.33
N ASN A 107 -9.44 1.05 -11.83
CA ASN A 107 -9.76 2.48 -11.97
C ASN A 107 -9.94 3.16 -10.61
N TYR A 108 -10.50 2.46 -9.61
CA TYR A 108 -10.55 2.96 -8.24
C TYR A 108 -9.16 3.09 -7.64
N TYR A 109 -8.28 2.09 -7.81
CA TYR A 109 -6.88 2.12 -7.35
C TYR A 109 -6.10 3.26 -8.00
N LYS A 110 -6.12 3.34 -9.33
CA LYS A 110 -5.49 4.43 -10.08
C LYS A 110 -6.06 5.79 -9.69
N GLY A 111 -7.37 5.86 -9.45
CA GLY A 111 -8.04 7.06 -8.95
C GLY A 111 -7.57 7.48 -7.56
N LEU A 112 -7.41 6.53 -6.64
CA LEU A 112 -6.95 6.80 -5.29
C LEU A 112 -5.47 7.13 -5.26
N GLU A 113 -4.63 6.42 -6.01
CA GLU A 113 -3.20 6.72 -6.13
C GLU A 113 -2.97 8.12 -6.73
N ARG A 114 -3.70 8.45 -7.79
CA ARG A 114 -3.72 9.80 -8.37
C ARG A 114 -4.19 10.84 -7.35
N THR A 115 -5.17 10.50 -6.52
CA THR A 115 -5.64 11.36 -5.43
C THR A 115 -4.53 11.57 -4.39
N ILE A 116 -3.86 10.50 -3.96
CA ILE A 116 -2.78 10.52 -2.95
C ILE A 116 -1.58 11.34 -3.45
N LYS A 117 -1.10 11.07 -4.67
CA LYS A 117 0.10 11.71 -5.24
C LYS A 117 -0.16 13.15 -5.69
N LYS A 118 -1.26 13.39 -6.43
CA LYS A 118 -1.51 14.69 -7.09
C LYS A 118 -2.47 15.57 -6.30
N ARG A 119 -3.67 15.05 -5.97
CA ARG A 119 -4.73 15.89 -5.38
C ARG A 119 -4.42 16.33 -3.96
N ILE A 120 -3.92 15.44 -3.10
CA ILE A 120 -3.58 15.84 -1.72
C ILE A 120 -2.51 16.94 -1.73
N THR A 121 -1.47 16.80 -2.55
CA THR A 121 -0.43 17.83 -2.69
C THR A 121 -1.00 19.16 -3.15
N ILE A 122 -1.85 19.15 -4.17
CA ILE A 122 -2.43 20.38 -4.70
C ILE A 122 -3.36 21.05 -3.67
N TYR A 123 -4.31 20.30 -3.10
CA TYR A 123 -5.36 20.86 -2.25
C TYR A 123 -4.92 21.10 -0.81
N PHE A 124 -4.04 20.28 -0.25
CA PHE A 124 -3.58 20.42 1.14
C PHE A 124 -2.23 21.10 1.28
N VAL A 125 -1.44 21.26 0.21
CA VAL A 125 -0.15 21.97 0.28
C VAL A 125 -0.16 23.23 -0.56
N PHE A 126 -0.31 23.10 -1.89
CA PHE A 126 -0.19 24.27 -2.78
C PHE A 126 -1.29 25.29 -2.56
N PHE A 127 -2.56 24.86 -2.47
CA PHE A 127 -3.68 25.77 -2.33
C PHE A 127 -3.66 26.60 -1.02
N PRO A 128 -3.43 26.01 0.18
CA PRO A 128 -3.31 26.79 1.41
C PRO A 128 -2.11 27.74 1.41
N ILE A 129 -0.97 27.35 0.82
CA ILE A 129 0.21 28.21 0.71
C ILE A 129 -0.08 29.38 -0.23
N LEU A 130 -0.69 29.13 -1.40
CA LEU A 130 -1.05 30.17 -2.35
C LEU A 130 -2.05 31.17 -1.75
N LEU A 131 -3.05 30.67 -1.02
CA LEU A 131 -4.04 31.51 -0.33
C LEU A 131 -3.37 32.36 0.75
N LEU A 132 -2.44 31.79 1.52
CA LEU A 132 -1.66 32.53 2.52
C LEU A 132 -0.80 33.63 1.89
N LEU A 133 -0.08 33.32 0.81
CA LEU A 133 0.76 34.29 0.10
C LEU A 133 -0.07 35.43 -0.48
N THR A 134 -1.23 35.10 -1.07
CA THR A 134 -2.18 36.10 -1.58
C THR A 134 -2.68 36.99 -0.46
N TYR A 135 -3.02 36.41 0.70
CA TYR A 135 -3.42 37.17 1.87
C TYR A 135 -2.31 38.11 2.36
N TYR A 136 -1.07 37.62 2.48
CA TYR A 136 0.06 38.46 2.87
C TYR A 136 0.33 39.59 1.90
N PHE A 137 0.16 39.35 0.60
CA PHE A 137 0.24 40.40 -0.41
C PHE A 137 -0.82 41.49 -0.20
N VAL A 138 -2.09 41.10 -0.06
CA VAL A 138 -3.21 42.04 0.17
C VAL A 138 -3.02 42.84 1.45
N VAL A 139 -2.64 42.19 2.56
CA VAL A 139 -2.43 42.89 3.84
C VAL A 139 -1.20 43.80 3.78
N SER A 140 -0.14 43.40 3.07
CA SER A 140 1.05 44.26 2.92
C SER A 140 0.73 45.53 2.14
N ILE A 141 -0.10 45.43 1.09
CA ILE A 141 -0.59 46.61 0.35
C ILE A 141 -1.45 47.50 1.26
N ARG A 142 -2.43 46.90 1.94
CA ARG A 142 -3.40 47.65 2.76
C ARG A 142 -2.74 48.38 3.95
N TYR A 143 -1.67 47.82 4.50
CA TYR A 143 -0.98 48.35 5.68
C TYR A 143 0.42 48.89 5.38
N TRP A 144 0.70 49.21 4.12
CA TRP A 144 2.01 49.65 3.65
C TRP A 144 2.60 50.84 4.43
N ASP A 145 1.74 51.77 4.86
CA ASP A 145 2.16 52.93 5.63
C ASP A 145 2.51 52.61 7.08
N LYS A 146 1.87 51.60 7.67
CA LYS A 146 2.15 51.18 9.06
C LYS A 146 3.43 50.35 9.17
N MET A 147 3.90 49.75 8.07
CA MET A 147 5.15 48.97 8.02
C MET A 147 6.43 49.83 7.95
N LYS A 148 6.36 51.14 8.24
CA LYS A 148 7.50 52.09 8.14
C LYS A 148 8.56 51.91 9.24
N LYS A 149 8.21 51.34 10.39
CA LYS A 149 9.15 51.03 11.47
C LYS A 149 9.61 49.57 11.34
N ALA A 150 10.82 49.25 11.80
CA ALA A 150 11.20 47.85 11.99
C ALA A 150 10.10 47.23 12.87
N CYS A 151 9.39 46.23 12.34
CA CYS A 151 8.31 45.57 13.06
C CYS A 151 8.92 44.40 13.84
N PRO A 152 9.31 44.60 15.11
CA PRO A 152 9.56 43.45 15.97
C PRO A 152 8.28 42.62 16.08
N ASN A 153 7.10 43.23 15.87
CA ASN A 153 5.78 42.64 16.07
C ASN A 153 5.01 42.54 14.75
N GLU A 154 4.50 41.35 14.45
CA GLU A 154 3.62 41.11 13.33
C GLU A 154 2.26 41.71 13.69
N PRO A 155 1.67 42.57 12.85
CA PRO A 155 0.33 43.09 13.06
C PRO A 155 -0.64 41.94 13.34
N LYS A 156 -1.60 42.17 14.25
CA LYS A 156 -2.63 41.18 14.61
C LYS A 156 -3.38 40.67 13.36
N GLU A 157 -3.53 41.53 12.37
CA GLU A 157 -4.18 41.22 11.11
C GLU A 157 -3.38 40.22 10.26
N ILE A 158 -2.05 40.20 10.38
CA ILE A 158 -1.19 39.26 9.65
C ILE A 158 -1.19 37.88 10.33
N SER A 159 -1.40 37.81 11.65
CA SER A 159 -1.45 36.53 12.37
C SER A 159 -2.79 35.79 12.26
N SER A 160 -3.87 36.48 11.89
CA SER A 160 -5.22 35.91 11.80
C SER A 160 -5.34 34.64 10.91
N PRO A 161 -4.82 34.59 9.67
CA PRO A 161 -4.90 33.37 8.84
C PRO A 161 -4.16 32.18 9.43
N LYS A 162 -3.05 32.43 10.15
CA LYS A 162 -2.29 31.37 10.83
C LYS A 162 -3.18 30.70 11.87
N PHE A 163 -3.91 31.50 12.65
CA PHE A 163 -4.85 31.00 13.64
C PHE A 163 -6.02 30.24 13.02
N VAL A 164 -6.67 30.80 11.99
CA VAL A 164 -7.79 30.14 11.29
C VAL A 164 -7.36 28.78 10.74
N THR A 165 -6.19 28.69 10.14
CA THR A 165 -5.70 27.43 9.60
C THR A 165 -5.35 26.44 10.70
N SER A 166 -4.69 26.87 11.77
CA SER A 166 -4.45 26.00 12.93
C SER A 166 -5.76 25.46 13.51
N LEU A 167 -6.82 26.26 13.54
CA LEU A 167 -8.15 25.82 13.95
C LEU A 167 -8.73 24.77 12.98
N VAL A 168 -8.61 24.99 11.66
CA VAL A 168 -9.04 24.02 10.64
C VAL A 168 -8.27 22.69 10.78
N ILE A 169 -6.95 22.76 10.95
CA ILE A 169 -6.11 21.58 11.18
C ILE A 169 -6.56 20.86 12.44
N TYR A 170 -6.84 21.57 13.53
CA TYR A 170 -7.32 20.97 14.78
C TYR A 170 -8.67 20.24 14.60
N ILE A 171 -9.64 20.87 13.93
CA ILE A 171 -10.94 20.25 13.64
C ILE A 171 -10.76 18.97 12.80
N LEU A 172 -9.97 19.04 11.73
CA LEU A 172 -9.67 17.87 10.89
C LEU A 172 -8.89 16.80 11.67
N SER A 173 -8.11 17.20 12.67
CA SER A 173 -7.31 16.30 13.47
C SER A 173 -8.14 15.45 14.43
N ILE A 174 -9.27 15.95 14.92
CA ILE A 174 -10.22 15.14 15.70
C ILE A 174 -10.70 13.94 14.88
N PHE A 175 -11.05 14.18 13.60
CA PHE A 175 -11.41 13.10 12.69
C PHE A 175 -10.26 12.13 12.47
N LEU A 176 -9.04 12.62 12.24
CA LEU A 176 -7.87 11.76 12.04
C LEU A 176 -7.50 10.96 13.29
N ILE A 177 -7.67 11.50 14.50
CA ILE A 177 -7.49 10.74 15.76
C ILE A 177 -8.48 9.57 15.80
N TYR A 178 -9.75 9.80 15.51
CA TYR A 178 -10.74 8.73 15.47
C TYR A 178 -10.34 7.63 14.45
N GLN A 179 -9.89 8.04 13.27
CA GLN A 179 -9.40 7.09 12.26
C GLN A 179 -8.16 6.33 12.75
N ALA A 180 -7.18 7.03 13.34
CA ALA A 180 -5.92 6.45 13.77
C ALA A 180 -6.06 5.45 14.91
N PHE A 181 -6.93 5.73 15.89
CA PHE A 181 -7.08 4.91 17.09
C PHE A 181 -8.18 3.85 16.96
N VAL A 182 -9.33 4.19 16.36
CA VAL A 182 -10.51 3.32 16.36
C VAL A 182 -10.60 2.51 15.08
N LYS A 183 -10.58 3.17 13.91
CA LYS A 183 -10.97 2.53 12.64
C LYS A 183 -9.81 1.83 11.91
N GLN A 184 -8.70 2.52 11.72
CA GLN A 184 -7.54 2.03 10.94
C GLN A 184 -6.43 1.44 11.80
N LYS A 185 -6.44 1.69 13.12
CA LYS A 185 -5.45 1.19 14.08
C LYS A 185 -4.01 1.42 13.61
N TRP A 186 -3.63 2.68 13.45
CA TRP A 186 -2.29 3.07 13.00
C TRP A 186 -1.19 2.43 13.87
N ASP A 187 -0.01 2.27 13.30
CA ASP A 187 1.19 1.90 14.05
C ASP A 187 1.38 2.86 15.24
N ILE A 188 1.76 2.30 16.39
CA ILE A 188 1.97 3.05 17.65
C ILE A 188 2.95 4.20 17.43
N LYS A 189 4.00 4.00 16.64
CA LYS A 189 5.00 5.03 16.34
C LYS A 189 4.36 6.23 15.62
N PHE A 190 3.53 5.97 14.61
CA PHE A 190 2.82 7.05 13.90
C PHE A 190 1.77 7.72 14.78
N LYS A 191 1.11 6.98 15.69
CA LYS A 191 0.19 7.57 16.66
C LYS A 191 0.91 8.55 17.58
N ILE A 192 2.04 8.13 18.15
CA ILE A 192 2.86 8.98 19.03
C ILE A 192 3.33 10.22 18.26
N GLU A 193 3.94 10.03 17.09
CA GLU A 193 4.42 11.13 16.23
C GLU A 193 3.31 12.15 15.93
N TYR A 194 2.13 11.65 15.55
CA TYR A 194 0.98 12.50 15.23
C TYR A 194 0.40 13.22 16.44
N ILE A 195 0.24 12.54 17.58
CA ILE A 195 -0.24 13.16 18.82
C ILE A 195 0.75 14.22 19.31
N THR A 196 2.05 13.94 19.25
CA THR A 196 3.08 14.92 19.56
C THR A 196 2.97 16.13 18.65
N PHE A 197 2.86 15.94 17.33
CA PHE A 197 2.64 17.03 16.37
C PHE A 197 1.44 17.92 16.75
N LEU A 198 0.31 17.32 17.14
CA LEU A 198 -0.88 18.05 17.56
C LEU A 198 -0.68 18.82 18.86
N ILE A 199 -0.07 18.19 19.87
CA ILE A 199 0.23 18.85 21.16
C ILE A 199 1.13 20.06 20.90
N VAL A 200 2.22 19.88 20.15
CA VAL A 200 3.14 21.00 19.87
C VAL A 200 2.39 22.08 19.07
N GLN A 201 1.50 21.73 18.14
CA GLN A 201 0.73 22.71 17.37
C GLN A 201 -0.25 23.50 18.26
N ILE A 202 -0.93 22.84 19.21
CA ILE A 202 -1.83 23.49 20.17
C ILE A 202 -1.03 24.43 21.08
N CYS A 203 0.08 23.95 21.65
CA CYS A 203 0.97 24.78 22.48
C CYS A 203 1.48 26.00 21.70
N ALA A 204 1.91 25.81 20.45
CA ALA A 204 2.34 26.89 19.59
C ALA A 204 1.21 27.89 19.34
N ALA A 205 0.00 27.43 18.99
CA ALA A 205 -1.15 28.29 18.74
C ALA A 205 -1.54 29.12 19.98
N ILE A 206 -1.57 28.49 21.16
CA ILE A 206 -1.83 29.16 22.44
C ILE A 206 -0.75 30.22 22.70
N PHE A 207 0.53 29.86 22.53
CA PHE A 207 1.65 30.77 22.74
C PHE A 207 1.62 31.97 21.78
N VAL A 208 1.27 31.76 20.50
CA VAL A 208 1.04 32.85 19.54
C VAL A 208 -0.02 33.81 20.06
N GLN A 209 -1.14 33.28 20.55
CA GLN A 209 -2.25 34.12 21.04
C GLN A 209 -1.84 34.94 22.27
N PHE A 210 -1.07 34.38 23.19
CA PHE A 210 -0.55 35.12 24.33
C PHE A 210 0.43 36.24 23.91
N ILE A 211 1.30 35.97 22.93
CA ILE A 211 2.23 36.99 22.38
C ILE A 211 1.45 38.10 21.68
N VAL A 212 0.51 37.76 20.80
CA VAL A 212 -0.29 38.73 20.03
C VAL A 212 -1.18 39.56 20.97
N GLY A 213 -1.64 38.97 22.06
CA GLY A 213 -2.40 39.66 23.11
C GLY A 213 -1.55 40.51 24.07
N GLN A 214 -0.24 40.62 23.85
CA GLN A 214 0.71 41.39 24.69
C GLN A 214 0.70 40.99 26.19
N LYS A 215 0.23 39.79 26.53
CA LYS A 215 0.11 39.34 27.93
C LYS A 215 1.44 38.87 28.54
N LEU A 216 2.45 38.62 27.72
CA LEU A 216 3.75 38.04 28.12
C LEU A 216 4.87 39.10 28.30
N GLY A 217 4.54 40.39 28.22
CA GLY A 217 5.51 41.49 28.33
C GLY A 217 6.35 41.69 27.06
N ASP A 218 6.93 42.89 26.93
CA ASP A 218 7.63 43.34 25.71
C ASP A 218 8.96 42.60 25.43
N GLU A 219 9.62 42.08 26.46
CA GLU A 219 10.88 41.35 26.30
C GLU A 219 10.70 40.00 25.60
N ILE A 220 9.65 39.24 25.96
CA ILE A 220 9.36 37.94 25.33
C ILE A 220 9.01 38.11 23.85
N ILE A 221 8.37 39.23 23.51
CA ILE A 221 7.98 39.54 22.13
C ILE A 221 9.22 39.63 21.21
N LYS A 222 10.38 40.10 21.71
CA LYS A 222 11.63 40.15 20.91
C LYS A 222 12.11 38.75 20.49
N TYR A 223 11.89 37.74 21.32
CA TYR A 223 12.37 36.36 21.09
C TYR A 223 11.36 35.47 20.35
N ARG A 224 10.18 35.97 19.99
CA ARG A 224 9.10 35.17 19.39
C ARG A 224 9.54 34.35 18.17
N VAL A 225 10.42 34.91 17.32
CA VAL A 225 10.89 34.23 16.10
C VAL A 225 11.62 32.94 16.46
N TYR A 226 12.43 32.94 17.51
CA TYR A 226 13.14 31.73 17.97
C TYR A 226 12.17 30.67 18.49
N PHE A 227 11.14 31.06 19.25
CA PHE A 227 10.09 30.13 19.68
C PHE A 227 9.35 29.51 18.49
N PHE A 228 9.10 30.30 17.44
CA PHE A 228 8.52 29.78 16.21
C PHE A 228 9.43 28.83 15.43
N HIS A 229 10.75 28.99 15.51
CA HIS A 229 11.73 28.08 14.90
C HIS A 229 11.96 26.81 15.73
N LEU A 230 11.77 26.87 17.05
CA LEU A 230 11.85 25.70 17.90
C LEU A 230 10.85 24.62 17.44
N TYR A 231 9.66 25.04 16.99
CA TYR A 231 8.64 24.12 16.47
C TYR A 231 9.11 23.26 15.27
N PRO A 232 9.47 23.85 14.11
CA PRO A 232 9.92 23.07 12.96
C PRO A 232 11.18 22.28 13.29
N ILE A 233 12.04 22.77 14.20
CA ILE A 233 13.19 21.99 14.71
C ILE A 233 12.70 20.74 15.44
N THR A 234 11.78 20.85 16.39
CA THR A 234 11.24 19.70 17.13
C THR A 234 10.57 18.70 16.19
N VAL A 235 9.74 19.17 15.26
CA VAL A 235 9.08 18.28 14.29
C VAL A 235 10.10 17.65 13.35
N HIS A 236 11.10 18.40 12.87
CA HIS A 236 12.16 17.85 12.02
C HIS A 236 13.01 16.80 12.76
N LEU A 237 13.29 17.03 14.04
CA LEU A 237 13.97 16.07 14.91
C LEU A 237 13.19 14.75 14.98
N LEU A 238 11.87 14.82 15.24
CA LEU A 238 11.02 13.64 15.36
C LEU A 238 10.73 12.94 14.02
N CYS A 239 10.51 13.72 12.96
CA CYS A 239 10.03 13.20 11.68
C CYS A 239 11.14 12.79 10.72
N VAL A 240 12.34 13.35 10.84
CA VAL A 240 13.44 13.15 9.89
C VAL A 240 14.66 12.61 10.60
N ILE A 241 15.13 13.31 11.65
CA ILE A 241 16.39 12.95 12.30
C ILE A 241 16.25 11.63 13.07
N GLU A 242 15.20 11.44 13.85
CA GLU A 242 14.97 10.18 14.59
C GLU A 242 14.87 8.96 13.64
N PRO A 243 14.09 8.97 12.54
CA PRO A 243 14.11 7.88 11.56
C PRO A 243 15.48 7.64 10.93
N LEU A 244 16.23 8.69 10.59
CA LEU A 244 17.57 8.55 10.04
C LEU A 244 18.54 7.93 11.05
N ILE A 245 18.48 8.34 12.32
CA ILE A 245 19.26 7.74 13.41
C ILE A 245 18.89 6.27 13.56
N LYS A 246 17.59 5.91 13.52
CA LYS A 246 17.16 4.50 13.60
C LYS A 246 17.68 3.67 12.43
N ILE A 247 17.63 4.20 11.20
CA ILE A 247 18.20 3.53 10.02
C ILE A 247 19.71 3.37 10.21
N PHE A 248 20.40 4.42 10.65
CA PHE A 248 21.84 4.37 10.91
C PHE A 248 22.18 3.32 11.97
N ILE A 249 21.56 3.37 13.15
CA ILE A 249 21.75 2.39 14.23
C ILE A 249 21.45 0.97 13.72
N SER A 250 20.34 0.76 13.02
CA SER A 250 19.98 -0.56 12.48
C SER A 250 21.00 -1.14 11.50
N LYS A 251 21.81 -0.29 10.86
CA LYS A 251 22.90 -0.70 9.99
C LYS A 251 24.13 -1.20 10.77
N TYR A 252 24.32 -0.71 11.99
CA TYR A 252 25.51 -1.00 12.81
C TYR A 252 25.24 -1.95 13.99
N THR A 253 24.01 -2.03 14.48
CA THR A 253 23.64 -3.04 15.48
C THR A 253 23.75 -4.41 14.83
N LYS A 254 24.62 -5.28 15.39
CA LYS A 254 24.68 -6.70 15.01
C LYS A 254 23.24 -7.22 15.04
N LYS A 255 22.72 -7.65 13.90
CA LYS A 255 21.46 -8.39 13.84
C LYS A 255 21.64 -9.55 14.82
N GLU A 256 20.84 -9.58 15.89
CA GLU A 256 20.53 -10.85 16.57
C GLU A 256 20.19 -11.88 15.49
N GLU A 257 20.48 -13.16 15.73
CA GLU A 257 20.23 -14.26 14.78
C GLU A 257 18.78 -14.21 14.29
N MET A 258 18.56 -13.42 13.24
CA MET A 258 17.29 -13.30 12.58
C MET A 258 17.09 -14.64 11.91
N SER A 259 15.89 -15.19 12.07
CA SER A 259 15.43 -16.34 11.30
C SER A 259 15.89 -16.18 9.84
N ASN A 260 16.45 -17.23 9.26
CA ASN A 260 16.80 -17.19 7.84
C ASN A 260 15.50 -16.93 7.03
N VAL A 261 15.59 -16.35 5.85
CA VAL A 261 14.44 -16.11 4.96
C VAL A 261 13.64 -17.39 4.78
N GLU A 262 14.32 -18.53 4.63
CA GLU A 262 13.68 -19.85 4.54
C GLU A 262 12.85 -20.21 5.78
N GLU A 263 13.40 -19.99 6.98
CA GLU A 263 12.70 -20.30 8.23
C GLU A 263 11.46 -19.39 8.39
N PHE A 264 11.60 -18.10 8.09
CA PHE A 264 10.49 -17.16 8.07
C PHE A 264 9.38 -17.61 7.08
N LEU A 265 9.74 -17.98 5.86
CA LEU A 265 8.77 -18.45 4.86
C LEU A 265 8.14 -19.79 5.24
N ASN A 266 8.86 -20.67 5.93
CA ASN A 266 8.31 -21.90 6.48
C ASN A 266 7.24 -21.60 7.55
N GLN A 267 7.53 -20.64 8.43
CA GLN A 267 6.60 -20.22 9.49
C GLN A 267 5.32 -19.60 8.93
N LEU A 268 5.31 -19.06 7.70
CA LEU A 268 4.08 -18.58 7.04
C LEU A 268 3.01 -19.66 6.84
N SER A 269 3.37 -20.95 6.94
CA SER A 269 2.40 -22.05 6.95
C SER A 269 1.60 -22.13 8.25
N ASN A 270 2.12 -21.59 9.35
CA ASN A 270 1.40 -21.49 10.61
C ASN A 270 0.39 -20.34 10.53
N THR A 271 -0.89 -20.65 10.74
CA THR A 271 -1.99 -19.68 10.62
C THR A 271 -1.84 -18.48 11.55
N ASN A 272 -1.45 -18.71 12.80
CA ASN A 272 -1.28 -17.64 13.79
C ASN A 272 -0.14 -16.72 13.37
N PHE A 273 1.02 -17.29 13.03
CA PHE A 273 2.17 -16.52 12.56
C PHE A 273 1.83 -15.71 11.30
N LYS A 274 1.13 -16.34 10.34
CA LYS A 274 0.66 -15.68 9.14
C LYS A 274 -0.28 -14.51 9.42
N GLU A 275 -1.19 -14.64 10.39
CA GLU A 275 -2.06 -13.53 10.81
C GLU A 275 -1.26 -12.37 11.41
N HIS A 276 -0.25 -12.67 12.23
CA HIS A 276 0.68 -11.65 12.75
C HIS A 276 1.46 -10.96 11.62
N VAL A 277 2.03 -11.72 10.68
CA VAL A 277 2.72 -11.19 9.50
C VAL A 277 1.78 -10.35 8.64
N THR A 278 0.53 -10.76 8.50
CA THR A 278 -0.51 -10.02 7.76
C THR A 278 -0.79 -8.66 8.41
N ASP A 279 -1.01 -8.62 9.72
CA ASP A 279 -1.24 -7.36 10.45
C ASP A 279 -0.04 -6.41 10.32
N ILE A 280 1.19 -6.95 10.44
CA ILE A 280 2.40 -6.16 10.21
C ILE A 280 2.45 -5.66 8.76
N ALA A 281 2.28 -6.54 7.76
CA ALA A 281 2.34 -6.18 6.34
C ALA A 281 1.32 -5.09 5.94
N ILE A 282 0.12 -5.11 6.54
CA ILE A 282 -0.89 -4.06 6.39
C ILE A 282 -0.38 -2.73 6.96
N ARG A 283 0.16 -2.75 8.19
CA ARG A 283 0.69 -1.55 8.87
C ARG A 283 1.94 -0.98 8.19
N THR A 284 2.73 -1.84 7.54
CA THR A 284 3.97 -1.47 6.85
C THR A 284 3.79 -1.18 5.37
N PHE A 285 2.56 -1.26 4.88
CA PHE A 285 2.22 -0.98 3.50
C PHE A 285 2.88 -1.89 2.46
N CYS A 286 3.08 -3.17 2.79
CA CYS A 286 3.66 -4.16 1.87
C CYS A 286 2.80 -5.43 1.76
N ILE A 287 1.48 -5.31 1.98
CA ILE A 287 0.57 -6.45 1.97
C ILE A 287 0.53 -7.15 0.60
N GLU A 288 0.74 -6.42 -0.49
CA GLU A 288 0.86 -6.97 -1.84
C GLU A 288 1.93 -8.06 -1.96
N ASN A 289 3.02 -7.97 -1.20
CA ASN A 289 4.08 -8.97 -1.22
C ASN A 289 3.60 -10.31 -0.66
N LEU A 290 2.91 -10.27 0.48
CA LEU A 290 2.33 -11.46 1.10
C LEU A 290 1.24 -12.06 0.21
N LEU A 291 0.36 -11.22 -0.35
CA LEU A 291 -0.72 -11.66 -1.23
C LEU A 291 -0.19 -12.32 -2.51
N PHE A 292 0.88 -11.78 -3.09
CA PHE A 292 1.53 -12.39 -4.24
C PHE A 292 2.13 -13.76 -3.87
N ILE A 293 2.74 -13.89 -2.69
CA ILE A 293 3.30 -15.17 -2.22
C ILE A 293 2.22 -16.23 -2.07
N GLU A 294 1.09 -15.86 -1.48
CA GLU A 294 -0.06 -16.75 -1.36
C GLU A 294 -0.62 -17.15 -2.73
N ALA A 295 -0.83 -16.18 -3.61
CA ALA A 295 -1.36 -16.44 -4.96
C ALA A 295 -0.46 -17.37 -5.77
N HIS A 296 0.86 -17.19 -5.68
CA HIS A 296 1.83 -18.09 -6.30
C HIS A 296 1.78 -19.49 -5.69
N THR A 297 1.73 -19.60 -4.36
CA THR A 297 1.66 -20.90 -3.67
C THR A 297 0.38 -21.65 -4.04
N ASP A 298 -0.75 -20.96 -4.09
CA ASP A 298 -2.05 -21.51 -4.51
C ASP A 298 -1.98 -22.00 -5.97
N LEU A 299 -1.41 -21.21 -6.88
CA LEU A 299 -1.20 -21.59 -8.29
C LEU A 299 -0.39 -22.88 -8.42
N ILE A 300 0.76 -22.97 -7.77
CA ILE A 300 1.65 -24.13 -7.88
C ILE A 300 0.97 -25.38 -7.28
N ASN A 301 0.26 -25.24 -6.17
CA ASN A 301 -0.51 -26.36 -5.58
C ASN A 301 -1.65 -26.82 -6.49
N ALA A 302 -2.31 -25.91 -7.23
CA ALA A 302 -3.31 -26.26 -8.23
C ALA A 302 -2.69 -27.07 -9.39
N VAL A 303 -1.53 -26.65 -9.89
CA VAL A 303 -0.77 -27.38 -10.93
C VAL A 303 -0.39 -28.79 -10.44
N ILE A 304 0.21 -28.90 -9.25
CA ILE A 304 0.60 -30.20 -8.68
C ILE A 304 -0.62 -31.11 -8.50
N SER A 305 -1.73 -30.57 -7.99
CA SER A 305 -2.96 -31.33 -7.78
C SER A 305 -3.57 -31.84 -9.08
N TYR A 306 -3.53 -31.03 -10.15
CA TYR A 306 -3.98 -31.42 -11.49
C TYR A 306 -3.17 -32.61 -12.03
N TYR A 307 -1.84 -32.52 -11.99
CA TYR A 307 -0.99 -33.59 -12.50
C TYR A 307 -1.03 -34.86 -11.63
N LYS A 308 -1.19 -34.71 -10.32
CA LYS A 308 -1.41 -35.85 -9.42
C LYS A 308 -2.69 -36.62 -9.76
N LYS A 309 -3.77 -35.91 -10.12
CA LYS A 309 -5.01 -36.55 -10.58
C LYS A 309 -4.84 -37.23 -11.94
N LYS A 310 -4.08 -36.61 -12.85
CA LYS A 310 -3.82 -37.15 -14.20
C LYS A 310 -2.95 -38.41 -14.17
N ASN A 311 -1.94 -38.44 -13.28
CA ASN A 311 -0.98 -39.52 -13.16
C ASN A 311 -0.75 -39.89 -11.68
N PRO A 312 -1.61 -40.73 -11.07
CA PRO A 312 -1.51 -41.07 -9.65
C PRO A 312 -0.22 -41.81 -9.27
N ASN A 313 0.41 -42.50 -10.24
CA ASN A 313 1.61 -43.33 -10.02
C ASN A 313 2.92 -42.53 -9.95
N ILE A 314 2.91 -41.24 -10.29
CA ILE A 314 4.16 -40.46 -10.49
C ILE A 314 4.57 -39.67 -9.24
N VAL A 315 3.73 -39.55 -8.21
CA VAL A 315 3.96 -38.54 -7.15
C VAL A 315 3.70 -39.05 -5.73
N GLU A 316 4.77 -39.39 -5.02
CA GLU A 316 4.80 -39.32 -3.55
C GLU A 316 4.48 -37.88 -3.10
N SER A 317 3.64 -37.75 -2.07
CA SER A 317 2.92 -36.53 -1.72
C SER A 317 3.82 -35.35 -1.30
N LEU A 318 4.29 -34.55 -2.25
CA LEU A 318 4.87 -33.24 -1.95
C LEU A 318 3.82 -32.13 -2.12
N THR A 319 3.31 -31.61 -1.01
CA THR A 319 2.61 -30.33 -0.97
C THR A 319 3.62 -29.20 -1.16
N TYR A 320 3.32 -28.22 -2.01
CA TYR A 320 4.20 -27.06 -2.20
C TYR A 320 3.97 -26.04 -1.08
N CYS A 321 5.04 -25.73 -0.35
CA CYS A 321 5.08 -24.74 0.72
C CYS A 321 5.77 -23.46 0.23
N SER A 322 5.46 -22.31 0.84
CA SER A 322 6.08 -21.00 0.54
C SER A 322 7.60 -21.01 0.64
N SER A 323 8.18 -21.82 1.52
CA SER A 323 9.63 -21.99 1.66
C SER A 323 10.29 -22.72 0.48
N ASN A 324 9.53 -23.54 -0.27
CA ASN A 324 10.05 -24.27 -1.42
C ASN A 324 10.44 -23.34 -2.57
N VAL A 325 9.98 -22.08 -2.54
CA VAL A 325 10.34 -21.03 -3.50
C VAL A 325 11.86 -20.82 -3.56
N LEU A 326 12.55 -20.84 -2.41
CA LEU A 326 13.97 -20.51 -2.33
C LEU A 326 14.90 -21.66 -2.77
N HIS A 327 14.35 -22.87 -2.93
CA HIS A 327 15.13 -24.07 -3.23
C HIS A 327 14.84 -24.57 -4.63
N LYS A 328 15.58 -24.05 -5.63
CA LYS A 328 15.46 -24.52 -7.02
C LYS A 328 15.65 -26.03 -7.16
N SER A 329 16.45 -26.64 -6.29
CA SER A 329 16.70 -28.10 -6.22
C SER A 329 15.55 -28.90 -5.60
N LYS A 330 14.64 -28.28 -4.86
CA LYS A 330 13.44 -28.90 -4.28
C LYS A 330 12.18 -28.64 -5.13
N ILE A 331 12.33 -27.99 -6.29
CA ILE A 331 11.22 -27.76 -7.22
C ILE A 331 10.70 -29.10 -7.70
N ASN A 332 9.39 -29.29 -7.59
CA ASN A 332 8.73 -30.51 -8.05
C ASN A 332 9.02 -30.71 -9.55
N PRO A 333 9.52 -31.88 -9.98
CA PRO A 333 9.88 -32.14 -11.38
C PRO A 333 8.72 -31.91 -12.36
N ILE A 334 7.47 -31.99 -11.90
CA ILE A 334 6.27 -31.66 -12.68
C ILE A 334 6.34 -30.24 -13.27
N LEU A 335 6.97 -29.31 -12.59
CA LEU A 335 7.04 -27.91 -13.02
C LEU A 335 7.99 -27.69 -14.21
N TYR A 336 8.75 -28.71 -14.62
CA TYR A 336 9.56 -28.69 -15.84
C TYR A 336 8.86 -29.31 -17.05
N GLN A 337 7.63 -29.81 -16.88
CA GLN A 337 6.84 -30.32 -18.00
C GLN A 337 6.37 -29.18 -18.92
N SER A 338 5.97 -29.55 -20.13
CA SER A 338 5.33 -28.61 -21.07
C SER A 338 4.13 -27.94 -20.41
N PHE A 339 4.01 -26.63 -20.59
CA PHE A 339 2.93 -25.85 -20.01
C PHE A 339 1.57 -26.27 -20.58
N ASP A 340 0.64 -26.62 -19.70
CA ASP A 340 -0.75 -26.92 -20.08
C ASP A 340 -1.57 -25.61 -20.19
N PRO A 341 -2.14 -25.28 -21.36
CA PRO A 341 -2.92 -24.06 -21.57
C PRO A 341 -4.09 -23.85 -20.60
N VAL A 342 -4.58 -24.91 -19.94
CA VAL A 342 -5.59 -24.81 -18.87
C VAL A 342 -5.19 -23.81 -17.78
N PHE A 343 -3.89 -23.65 -17.52
CA PHE A 343 -3.40 -22.73 -16.48
C PHE A 343 -3.20 -21.29 -16.96
N LYS A 344 -3.25 -21.03 -18.27
CA LYS A 344 -3.03 -19.69 -18.85
C LYS A 344 -3.86 -18.60 -18.16
N PRO A 345 -5.18 -18.77 -17.93
CA PRO A 345 -6.00 -17.73 -17.28
C PRO A 345 -5.54 -17.37 -15.86
N TYR A 346 -4.93 -18.32 -15.13
CA TYR A 346 -4.41 -18.09 -13.79
C TYR A 346 -3.11 -17.27 -13.82
N TYR A 347 -2.21 -17.59 -14.76
CA TYR A 347 -0.99 -16.83 -14.99
C TYR A 347 -1.29 -15.39 -15.44
N ASP A 348 -2.22 -15.21 -16.39
CA ASP A 348 -2.67 -13.89 -16.85
C ASP A 348 -3.22 -13.05 -15.70
N ARG A 349 -3.98 -13.66 -14.80
CA ARG A 349 -4.57 -12.97 -13.65
C ARG A 349 -3.52 -12.55 -12.64
N ILE A 350 -2.56 -13.43 -12.30
CA ILE A 350 -1.45 -13.09 -11.41
C ILE A 350 -0.60 -11.98 -12.02
N TYR A 351 -0.26 -12.10 -13.30
CA TYR A 351 0.51 -11.09 -14.03
C TYR A 351 -0.18 -9.72 -13.97
N ASN A 352 -1.45 -9.63 -14.38
CA ASN A 352 -2.19 -8.36 -14.41
C ASN A 352 -2.42 -7.75 -13.01
N THR A 353 -2.45 -8.59 -11.96
CA THR A 353 -2.70 -8.14 -10.59
C THR A 353 -1.43 -7.68 -9.89
N PHE A 354 -0.36 -8.46 -10.00
CA PHE A 354 0.84 -8.32 -9.17
C PHE A 354 2.11 -7.95 -9.93
N ILE A 355 2.23 -8.24 -11.23
CA ILE A 355 3.48 -7.99 -11.97
C ILE A 355 3.39 -6.76 -12.86
N LYS A 356 2.31 -6.67 -13.65
CA LYS A 356 2.13 -5.62 -14.66
C LYS A 356 2.22 -4.23 -14.04
N GLU A 357 2.91 -3.31 -14.73
CA GLU A 357 3.01 -1.93 -14.28
C GLU A 357 1.62 -1.28 -14.13
N GLY A 358 1.38 -0.69 -12.96
CA GLY A 358 0.08 -0.12 -12.61
C GLY A 358 -1.00 -1.17 -12.35
N GLY A 359 -0.61 -2.43 -12.10
CA GLY A 359 -1.44 -3.49 -11.55
C GLY A 359 -2.02 -3.14 -10.17
N ILE A 360 -3.11 -3.82 -9.78
CA ILE A 360 -3.86 -3.53 -8.53
C ILE A 360 -2.97 -3.61 -7.29
N ALA A 361 -2.14 -4.65 -7.25
CA ALA A 361 -1.24 -4.97 -6.17
C ALA A 361 0.16 -5.22 -6.74
N SER A 362 0.60 -4.36 -7.67
CA SER A 362 1.91 -4.50 -8.31
C SER A 362 3.02 -4.57 -7.25
N VAL A 363 3.77 -5.66 -7.23
CA VAL A 363 4.89 -5.85 -6.30
C VAL A 363 6.10 -5.04 -6.75
N ASN A 364 6.92 -4.60 -5.80
CA ASN A 364 8.10 -3.80 -6.08
C ASN A 364 9.32 -4.71 -6.36
N ILE A 365 9.40 -5.25 -7.57
CA ILE A 365 10.51 -6.13 -8.02
C ILE A 365 11.42 -5.42 -9.02
N LYS A 366 12.60 -5.99 -9.31
CA LYS A 366 13.56 -5.42 -10.26
C LYS A 366 12.97 -5.32 -11.65
N SER A 367 13.27 -4.22 -12.34
CA SER A 367 12.80 -3.96 -13.72
C SER A 367 13.20 -5.06 -14.71
N ILE A 368 14.36 -5.68 -14.55
CA ILE A 368 14.78 -6.82 -15.39
C ILE A 368 13.85 -8.03 -15.26
N THR A 369 13.37 -8.30 -14.04
CA THR A 369 12.46 -9.41 -13.75
C THR A 369 11.07 -9.14 -14.32
N VAL A 370 10.56 -7.91 -14.18
CA VAL A 370 9.32 -7.47 -14.83
C VAL A 370 9.42 -7.61 -16.34
N HIS A 371 10.48 -7.07 -16.95
CA HIS A 371 10.67 -7.09 -18.39
C HIS A 371 10.76 -8.50 -18.97
N THR A 372 11.44 -9.41 -18.26
CA THR A 372 11.52 -10.83 -18.66
C THR A 372 10.13 -11.48 -18.65
N ILE A 373 9.33 -11.20 -17.62
CA ILE A 373 7.95 -11.71 -17.55
C ILE A 373 7.10 -11.08 -18.65
N ASP A 374 7.20 -9.78 -18.88
CA ASP A 374 6.47 -9.07 -19.95
C ASP A 374 6.73 -9.69 -21.32
N ILE A 375 8.01 -9.92 -21.68
CA ILE A 375 8.38 -10.58 -22.94
C ILE A 375 7.73 -11.96 -23.05
N ASN A 376 7.82 -12.77 -22.00
CA ASN A 376 7.25 -14.12 -22.01
C ASN A 376 5.72 -14.08 -22.16
N MET A 377 5.05 -13.10 -21.54
CA MET A 377 3.60 -12.91 -21.67
C MET A 377 3.21 -12.44 -23.08
N GLU A 378 3.94 -11.50 -23.67
CA GLU A 378 3.70 -10.98 -25.02
C GLU A 378 3.90 -12.06 -26.09
N ASN A 379 4.92 -12.89 -25.93
CA ASN A 379 5.23 -14.00 -26.85
C ASN A 379 4.36 -15.25 -26.63
N ASN A 380 3.47 -15.25 -25.61
CA ASN A 380 2.74 -16.44 -25.15
C ASN A 380 3.66 -17.61 -24.73
N GLU A 381 4.86 -17.32 -24.24
CA GLU A 381 5.84 -18.29 -23.76
C GLU A 381 5.63 -18.60 -22.27
N TYR A 382 4.52 -19.29 -21.97
CA TYR A 382 4.18 -19.65 -20.59
C TYR A 382 5.05 -20.81 -20.08
N SER A 383 5.46 -20.71 -18.83
CA SER A 383 6.16 -21.75 -18.09
C SER A 383 5.68 -21.78 -16.65
N TYR A 384 5.65 -22.95 -16.03
CA TYR A 384 5.29 -23.05 -14.62
C TYR A 384 6.23 -22.26 -13.71
N LEU A 385 7.46 -22.04 -14.18
CA LEU A 385 8.51 -21.32 -13.45
C LEU A 385 8.56 -19.82 -13.76
N MET A 386 7.65 -19.29 -14.58
CA MET A 386 7.69 -17.91 -15.09
C MET A 386 7.78 -16.85 -13.97
N PHE A 387 7.16 -17.09 -12.81
CA PHE A 387 7.17 -16.14 -11.69
C PHE A 387 8.24 -16.42 -10.62
N PHE A 388 9.10 -17.44 -10.78
CA PHE A 388 10.02 -17.90 -9.73
C PHE A 388 11.04 -16.82 -9.29
N ASN A 389 11.59 -16.05 -10.23
CA ASN A 389 12.51 -14.97 -9.85
C ASN A 389 11.78 -13.84 -9.12
N ALA A 390 10.54 -13.52 -9.52
CA ALA A 390 9.74 -12.49 -8.88
C ALA A 390 9.36 -12.88 -7.44
N ILE A 391 8.95 -14.13 -7.22
CA ILE A 391 8.58 -14.63 -5.89
C ILE A 391 9.77 -14.69 -4.94
N GLU A 392 10.98 -15.00 -5.44
CA GLU A 392 12.22 -14.96 -4.66
C GLU A 392 12.50 -13.53 -4.17
N GLU A 393 12.50 -12.54 -5.07
CA GLU A 393 12.68 -11.12 -4.73
C GLU A 393 11.59 -10.62 -3.75
N VAL A 394 10.33 -10.96 -3.99
CA VAL A 394 9.22 -10.54 -3.11
C VAL A 394 9.33 -11.17 -1.73
N SER A 395 9.78 -12.42 -1.66
CA SER A 395 9.99 -13.13 -0.39
C SER A 395 11.06 -12.47 0.47
N GLU A 396 12.19 -12.09 -0.14
CA GLU A 396 13.24 -11.31 0.52
C GLU A 396 12.72 -9.95 0.98
N LEU A 397 11.96 -9.25 0.14
CA LEU A 397 11.39 -7.95 0.50
C LEU A 397 10.38 -8.04 1.64
N LEU A 398 9.51 -9.06 1.63
CA LEU A 398 8.57 -9.30 2.74
C LEU A 398 9.36 -9.56 4.03
N PHE A 399 10.36 -10.44 3.98
CA PHE A 399 11.22 -10.75 5.11
C PHE A 399 11.90 -9.48 5.66
N ILE A 400 12.54 -8.67 4.83
CA ILE A 400 13.20 -7.44 5.26
C ILE A 400 12.21 -6.47 5.93
N ASN A 401 11.01 -6.32 5.35
CA ASN A 401 10.02 -5.36 5.82
C ASN A 401 9.29 -5.79 7.11
N VAL A 402 9.09 -7.10 7.29
CA VAL A 402 8.29 -7.68 8.37
C VAL A 402 9.17 -8.20 9.50
N ASN A 403 10.23 -8.95 9.18
CA ASN A 403 10.98 -9.72 10.17
C ASN A 403 11.57 -8.84 11.27
N GLN A 404 12.14 -7.69 10.91
CA GLN A 404 12.66 -6.73 11.88
C GLN A 404 11.60 -6.25 12.87
N LYS A 405 10.32 -6.20 12.46
CA LYS A 405 9.22 -5.70 13.28
C LYS A 405 8.53 -6.79 14.09
N LEU A 406 8.71 -8.05 13.72
CA LEU A 406 8.27 -9.19 14.53
C LEU A 406 9.00 -9.21 15.87
N TYR A 407 10.32 -9.04 15.85
CA TYR A 407 11.15 -9.09 17.07
C TYR A 407 11.14 -7.80 17.90
N LEU A 408 10.80 -6.65 17.30
CA LEU A 408 10.72 -5.36 18.03
C LEU A 408 9.40 -5.16 18.81
N ASN A 409 8.40 -6.01 18.59
CA ASN A 409 7.09 -5.93 19.23
C ASN A 409 6.84 -7.04 20.27
N GLN A 410 7.82 -7.94 20.47
CA GLN A 410 7.90 -8.82 21.63
C GLN A 410 8.55 -8.05 22.76
#